data_AF-A0A7J8VW58-F1
#
_entry.id   AF-A0A7J8VW58-F1
#
_cell.length_a   1.000
_cell.length_b   1.000
_cell.length_c   1.000
_cell.angle_alpha   90.00
_cell.angle_beta   90.00
_cell.angle_gamma   90.00
#
_symmetry.space_group_name_H-M   'P 1'
#
loop_
_entity.id
_entity.type
_entity.pdbx_description
1 polymer ?
#
loop_
_entity_poly.entity_id
_entity_poly.type
_entity_poly.pdbx_seq_one_letter_code
_entity_poly.pdbx_strand_id
1 'polypeptide(L)'
;MAYPSYFQFPIVPNHLHSINDSVSAEEAADEYIDCPKLDLILLGIGPDHHVASLCSNHSALKETDKWVTFIIDFPKPPPERITFTFPVIKPKLSI
;
A
#
# COMPACT_ATOMS: atom_id res chain seq x y z
N MET A 1 18.56 -26.78 5.21
CA MET A 1 19.61 -25.78 4.90
C MET A 1 19.18 -24.49 5.58
N ALA A 2 19.72 -24.19 6.76
CA ALA A 2 19.31 -23.03 7.56
C ALA A 2 20.05 -21.78 7.04
N TYR A 3 19.31 -20.72 6.74
CA TYR A 3 19.89 -19.44 6.36
C TYR A 3 20.66 -18.85 7.56
N PRO A 4 21.87 -18.29 7.38
CA PRO A 4 22.61 -17.69 8.48
C PRO A 4 21.87 -16.47 9.04
N SER A 5 21.76 -16.38 10.36
CA SER A 5 21.07 -15.34 11.13
C SER A 5 21.77 -13.97 11.17
N TYR A 6 22.60 -13.64 10.17
CA TYR A 6 23.58 -12.54 10.25
C TYR A 6 23.25 -11.27 9.45
N PHE A 7 22.07 -11.18 8.85
CA PHE A 7 21.60 -9.94 8.22
C PHE A 7 20.47 -9.31 9.03
N GLN A 8 20.77 -8.94 10.26
CA GLN A 8 19.87 -8.08 11.02
C GLN A 8 20.24 -6.63 10.69
N PHE A 9 19.53 -6.05 9.73
CA PHE A 9 19.68 -4.64 9.42
C PHE A 9 19.31 -3.81 10.66
N PRO A 10 20.11 -2.80 11.04
CA PRO A 10 19.83 -1.96 12.21
C PRO A 10 18.70 -0.96 11.91
N ILE A 11 17.50 -1.47 11.66
CA ILE A 11 16.29 -0.67 11.46
C ILE A 11 15.74 -0.34 12.86
N VAL A 12 15.67 0.94 13.19
CA VAL A 12 15.02 1.41 14.42
C VAL A 12 13.54 0.99 14.35
N PRO A 13 12.96 0.35 15.39
CA PRO A 13 11.59 -0.17 15.31
C PRO A 13 10.54 0.86 14.85
N ASN A 14 10.68 2.11 15.29
CA ASN A 14 9.76 3.21 14.92
C ASN A 14 9.92 3.69 13.46
N HIS A 15 10.86 3.15 12.69
CA HIS A 15 10.99 3.43 11.26
C HIS A 15 10.31 2.36 10.39
N LEU A 16 9.80 1.29 10.99
CA LEU A 16 9.05 0.24 10.30
C LEU A 16 7.56 0.40 10.60
N HIS A 17 6.81 0.83 9.57
CA HIS A 17 5.37 0.98 9.64
C HIS A 17 4.71 -0.13 8.81
N SER A 18 4.42 -1.26 9.45
CA SER A 18 3.70 -2.38 8.83
C SER A 18 2.20 -2.09 8.78
N ILE A 19 1.51 -2.63 7.77
CA ILE A 19 0.05 -2.64 7.69
C ILE A 19 -0.50 -3.48 8.84
N ASN A 20 -1.53 -2.97 9.51
CA ASN A 20 -2.27 -3.72 10.52
C ASN A 20 -3.17 -4.77 9.83
N ASP A 21 -2.82 -6.04 9.99
CA ASP A 21 -3.54 -7.21 9.45
C ASP A 21 -4.49 -7.85 10.46
N SER A 22 -4.59 -7.28 11.67
CA SER A 22 -5.42 -7.78 12.76
C SER A 22 -6.81 -7.13 12.81
N VAL A 23 -7.07 -6.13 11.96
CA VAL A 23 -8.33 -5.37 11.86
C VAL A 23 -8.87 -5.43 10.43
N SER A 24 -10.08 -4.90 10.21
CA SER A 24 -10.64 -4.84 8.85
C SER A 24 -9.83 -3.92 7.92
N ALA A 25 -9.92 -4.14 6.61
CA ALA A 25 -9.19 -3.30 5.64
C ALA A 25 -9.58 -1.81 5.72
N GLU A 26 -10.84 -1.52 6.09
CA GLU A 26 -11.34 -0.16 6.31
C GLU A 26 -10.69 0.48 7.54
N GLU A 27 -10.72 -0.19 8.68
CA GLU A 27 -10.09 0.30 9.92
C GLU A 27 -8.58 0.48 9.74
N ALA A 28 -7.91 -0.48 9.08
CA ALA A 28 -6.49 -0.37 8.77
C ALA A 28 -6.18 0.82 7.85
N ALA A 29 -7.06 1.16 6.90
CA ALA A 29 -6.88 2.31 6.02
C ALA A 29 -6.97 3.64 6.77
N ASP A 30 -7.89 3.73 7.73
CA ASP A 30 -8.10 4.93 8.53
C ASP A 30 -6.96 5.18 9.55
N GLU A 31 -6.05 4.23 9.78
CA GLU A 31 -4.81 4.46 10.53
C GLU A 31 -3.80 5.35 9.77
N TYR A 32 -3.92 5.44 8.43
CA TYR A 32 -3.00 6.17 7.56
C TYR A 32 -3.56 7.51 7.08
N ILE A 33 -3.80 8.41 8.02
CA ILE A 33 -4.32 9.76 7.76
C ILE A 33 -3.21 10.70 7.25
N ASP A 34 -1.96 10.46 7.68
CA ASP A 34 -0.78 11.21 7.28
C ASP A 34 0.28 10.27 6.64
N CYS A 35 0.61 10.51 5.37
CA CYS A 35 1.82 9.98 4.70
C CYS A 35 3.05 10.82 5.05
N PRO A 36 4.18 10.17 5.25
CA PRO A 36 5.45 10.84 5.10
C PRO A 36 5.70 11.22 3.63
N LYS A 37 6.65 12.13 3.43
CA LYS A 37 7.26 12.29 2.11
C LYS A 37 7.92 10.97 1.71
N LEU A 38 7.51 10.39 0.60
CA LEU A 38 8.06 9.15 0.06
C LEU A 38 9.13 9.48 -0.99
N ASP A 39 10.38 9.12 -0.75
CA ASP A 39 11.46 9.29 -1.73
C ASP A 39 11.46 8.19 -2.79
N LEU A 40 10.99 6.98 -2.43
CA LEU A 40 10.90 5.82 -3.31
C LEU A 40 9.64 5.01 -2.99
N ILE A 41 8.90 4.64 -4.04
CA ILE A 41 7.80 3.68 -3.96
C ILE A 41 8.16 2.52 -4.88
N LEU A 42 8.32 1.32 -4.31
CA LEU A 42 8.54 0.11 -5.09
C LEU A 42 7.19 -0.53 -5.44
N LEU A 43 6.91 -0.66 -6.73
CA LEU A 43 5.64 -1.19 -7.22
C LEU A 43 5.86 -2.46 -8.03
N GLY A 44 5.12 -3.51 -7.68
CA GLY A 44 4.93 -4.66 -8.56
C GLY A 44 3.89 -4.37 -9.63
N ILE A 45 4.00 -5.06 -10.78
CA ILE A 45 3.03 -5.00 -11.87
C ILE A 45 2.39 -6.39 -12.02
N GLY A 46 1.07 -6.44 -11.90
CA GLY A 46 0.30 -7.66 -12.15
C GLY A 46 0.23 -8.00 -13.66
N PRO A 47 -0.07 -9.26 -14.03
CA PRO A 47 -0.21 -9.67 -15.43
C PRO A 47 -1.34 -8.94 -16.19
N ASP A 48 -2.29 -8.36 -15.46
CA ASP A 48 -3.39 -7.52 -15.92
C ASP A 48 -3.04 -6.02 -15.87
N HIS A 49 -1.77 -5.67 -15.69
CA HIS A 49 -1.22 -4.31 -15.64
C HIS A 49 -1.70 -3.45 -14.46
N HIS A 50 -2.27 -4.06 -13.42
CA HIS A 50 -2.52 -3.35 -12.16
C HIS A 50 -1.22 -3.11 -11.40
N VAL A 51 -1.22 -2.05 -10.60
CA VAL A 51 -0.17 -1.73 -9.63
C VAL A 51 -0.78 -1.62 -8.24
N ALA A 52 -0.03 -1.96 -7.19
CA ALA A 52 -0.58 -2.08 -5.84
C ALA A 52 -1.87 -2.94 -5.85
N SER A 53 -2.97 -2.45 -5.27
CA SER A 53 -4.29 -3.08 -5.41
C SER A 53 -5.21 -2.31 -6.38
N LEU A 54 -4.66 -1.42 -7.21
CA LEU A 54 -5.41 -0.59 -8.13
C LEU A 54 -5.65 -1.33 -9.46
N CYS A 55 -6.72 -2.12 -9.53
CA CYS A 55 -7.15 -2.80 -10.74
C CYS A 55 -8.15 -1.96 -11.56
N SER A 56 -8.17 -2.21 -12.88
CA SER A 56 -9.12 -1.59 -13.80
C SER A 56 -10.56 -1.77 -13.32
N ASN A 57 -11.37 -0.72 -13.48
CA ASN A 57 -12.80 -0.67 -13.11
C ASN A 57 -13.13 -0.69 -11.61
N HIS A 58 -12.15 -0.57 -10.70
CA HIS A 58 -12.42 -0.44 -9.27
C HIS A 58 -12.65 1.02 -8.83
N SER A 59 -13.51 1.26 -7.83
CA SER A 59 -13.81 2.60 -7.30
C SER A 59 -12.58 3.31 -6.74
N ALA A 60 -11.63 2.57 -6.19
CA ALA A 60 -10.35 3.07 -5.68
C ALA A 60 -9.53 3.88 -6.70
N LEU A 61 -9.75 3.68 -8.02
CA LEU A 61 -9.10 4.49 -9.07
C LEU A 61 -9.61 5.94 -9.10
N LYS A 62 -10.77 6.21 -8.51
CA LYS A 62 -11.40 7.53 -8.44
C LYS A 62 -11.11 8.26 -7.13
N GLU A 63 -10.42 7.62 -6.19
CA GLU A 63 -10.05 8.23 -4.91
C GLU A 63 -8.99 9.32 -5.14
N THR A 64 -9.31 10.54 -4.73
CA THR A 64 -8.44 11.73 -4.91
C THR A 64 -8.09 12.42 -3.61
N ASP A 65 -8.79 12.09 -2.52
CA ASP A 65 -8.73 12.84 -1.27
C ASP A 65 -7.96 12.05 -0.21
N LYS A 66 -8.28 10.75 -0.06
CA LYS A 66 -7.56 9.85 0.85
C LYS A 66 -6.24 9.40 0.24
N TRP A 67 -5.25 9.21 1.10
CA TRP A 67 -3.91 8.76 0.69
C TRP A 67 -3.83 7.24 0.63
N VAL A 68 -4.58 6.60 1.51
CA VAL A 68 -4.78 5.16 1.57
C VAL A 68 -6.27 4.89 1.52
N THR A 69 -6.66 3.84 0.80
CA THR A 69 -8.03 3.36 0.73
C THR A 69 -8.06 1.84 0.82
N PHE A 70 -9.26 1.29 0.96
CA PHE A 70 -9.48 -0.15 1.09
C PHE A 70 -10.28 -0.70 -0.09
N ILE A 71 -10.16 -2.01 -0.28
CA ILE A 71 -10.83 -2.80 -1.30
C ILE A 71 -11.31 -4.07 -0.61
N ILE A 72 -12.56 -4.47 -0.84
CA ILE A 72 -13.16 -5.66 -0.21
C ILE A 72 -13.45 -6.79 -1.20
N ASP A 73 -13.44 -6.51 -2.49
CA ASP A 73 -13.86 -7.40 -3.58
C ASP A 73 -12.76 -7.57 -4.64
N PHE A 74 -11.49 -7.56 -4.22
CA PHE A 74 -10.38 -7.69 -5.18
C PHE A 74 -10.44 -9.07 -5.89
N PRO A 75 -10.29 -9.13 -7.23
CA PRO A 75 -10.52 -10.36 -8.00
C PRO A 75 -9.59 -11.54 -7.66
N LYS A 76 -8.43 -11.28 -7.04
CA LYS A 76 -7.44 -12.29 -6.66
C LYS A 76 -7.32 -12.39 -5.14
N PRO A 77 -7.30 -13.59 -4.54
CA PRO A 77 -7.13 -13.74 -3.10
C PRO A 77 -5.84 -13.06 -2.58
N PRO A 78 -5.84 -12.47 -1.36
CA PRO A 78 -7.03 -12.17 -0.54
C PRO A 78 -7.88 -11.03 -1.16
N PRO A 79 -9.23 -11.08 -1.01
CA PRO A 79 -10.14 -10.09 -1.59
C PRO A 79 -10.08 -8.74 -0.87
N GLU A 80 -9.87 -8.76 0.44
CA GLU A 80 -9.68 -7.57 1.25
C GLU A 80 -8.24 -7.08 1.19
N ARG A 81 -8.06 -5.81 0.86
CA ARG A 81 -6.76 -5.16 0.70
C ARG A 81 -6.83 -3.70 1.10
N ILE A 82 -5.72 -3.21 1.61
CA ILE A 82 -5.42 -1.79 1.73
C ILE A 82 -4.49 -1.38 0.57
N THR A 83 -4.58 -0.14 0.10
CA THR A 83 -3.74 0.35 -0.99
C THR A 83 -3.52 1.85 -0.94
N PHE A 84 -2.31 2.27 -1.35
CA PHE A 84 -2.08 3.67 -1.71
C PHE A 84 -2.94 4.06 -2.91
N THR A 85 -3.38 5.31 -2.91
CA THR A 85 -4.19 5.93 -3.98
C THR A 85 -3.29 6.63 -5.00
N PHE A 86 -3.86 7.04 -6.14
CA PHE A 86 -3.08 7.71 -7.17
C PHE A 86 -2.42 9.03 -6.74
N PRO A 87 -3.04 9.89 -5.91
CA PRO A 87 -2.36 11.07 -5.37
C PRO A 87 -1.02 10.76 -4.70
N VAL A 88 -0.87 9.57 -4.08
CA VAL A 88 0.38 9.14 -3.44
C VAL A 88 1.33 8.48 -4.44
N ILE A 89 0.82 7.59 -5.30
CA ILE A 89 1.65 6.83 -6.24
C ILE A 89 2.20 7.70 -7.39
N LYS A 90 1.37 8.63 -7.87
CA LYS A 90 1.73 9.61 -8.89
C LYS A 90 1.44 11.01 -8.34
N PRO A 91 2.28 11.51 -7.43
CA PRO A 91 2.11 12.86 -6.93
C PRO A 91 2.19 13.83 -8.12
N LYS A 92 1.31 14.84 -8.12
CA LYS A 92 1.39 15.90 -9.14
C LYS A 92 2.77 16.52 -9.04
N LEU A 93 3.55 16.37 -10.10
CA LEU A 93 4.83 17.05 -10.22
C LEU A 93 4.53 18.55 -10.22
N SER A 94 4.91 19.23 -9.15
CA SER A 94 4.83 20.69 -9.06
C SER A 94 6.07 21.23 -9.77
N ILE A 95 5.92 21.55 -11.06
CA ILE A 95 6.93 22.29 -11.85
C ILE A 95 6.45 23.72 -11.97
#